data_AF-A0A9D8JMB0-F1
#
_entry.id   AF-A0A9D8JMB0-F1
#
_cell.length_a   1.000
_cell.length_b   1.000
_cell.length_c   1.000
_cell.angle_alpha   90.00
_cell.angle_beta   90.00
_cell.angle_gamma   90.00
#
_symmetry.space_group_name_H-M   'P 1'
#
loop_
_entity.id
_entity.type
_entity.pdbx_description
1 polymer ?
#
loop_
_entity_poly.entity_id
_entity_poly.type
_entity_poly.pdbx_seq_one_letter_code
_entity_poly.pdbx_strand_id
1 'polypeptide(L)'
;MDQSSEPIDGNRMLEMIQGWIDSRKLCKMAIPNTDYAWITMILGIETTGPSPTLMVDQVKGIEGLLSRYVKNGLHFDFLEKDGILCWFETRLIRSWPRTLQTELPEYIYRMQRRKYVRIGARSGTEVLFQKNNGTMVSANVKDYGLGGISFFTPPFFNLNVDELVSEIELRIPHEKGLDHFRIPLSRVKRFEKTGEGLGICVMEFVELPETEKEQLWHYIFKEQRSLLRRTGKI
;
A
#
# COMPACT_ATOMS: atom_id res chain seq x y z
N MET A 1 -12.94 -1.11 13.58
CA MET A 1 -13.44 -2.05 12.55
C MET A 1 -12.37 -3.10 12.36
N ASP A 2 -12.72 -4.36 12.60
CA ASP A 2 -11.81 -5.50 12.52
C ASP A 2 -11.08 -5.55 11.18
N GLN A 3 -9.76 -5.45 11.25
CA GLN A 3 -8.87 -5.69 10.11
C GLN A 3 -8.69 -7.20 10.00
N SER A 4 -9.57 -7.89 9.28
CA SER A 4 -9.41 -9.33 9.08
C SER A 4 -8.26 -9.61 8.11
N SER A 5 -7.15 -10.15 8.61
CA SER A 5 -6.16 -10.81 7.77
C SER A 5 -6.71 -12.15 7.28
N GLU A 6 -6.59 -12.40 5.97
CA GLU A 6 -6.87 -13.70 5.37
C GLU A 6 -5.62 -14.58 5.50
N PRO A 7 -5.66 -15.75 6.17
CA PRO A 7 -4.56 -16.69 6.14
C PRO A 7 -4.53 -17.42 4.79
N ILE A 8 -3.35 -17.53 4.19
CA ILE A 8 -3.10 -18.26 2.94
C ILE A 8 -2.10 -19.37 3.24
N ASP A 9 -2.46 -20.62 2.92
CA ASP A 9 -1.68 -21.83 3.19
C ASP A 9 -1.52 -22.72 1.94
N GLY A 10 -0.84 -23.86 2.14
CA GLY A 10 -0.71 -24.93 1.15
C GLY A 10 -0.09 -24.46 -0.18
N ASN A 11 -0.63 -24.96 -1.30
CA ASN A 11 -0.11 -24.66 -2.63
C ASN A 11 -0.20 -23.17 -2.98
N ARG A 12 -1.27 -22.47 -2.55
CA ARG A 12 -1.41 -21.02 -2.81
C ARG A 12 -0.31 -20.22 -2.14
N MET A 13 0.07 -20.59 -0.92
CA MET A 13 1.20 -19.97 -0.22
C MET A 13 2.52 -20.21 -0.95
N LEU A 14 2.77 -21.44 -1.41
CA LEU A 14 3.98 -21.78 -2.18
C LEU A 14 4.05 -21.01 -3.50
N GLU A 15 2.95 -20.92 -4.24
CA GLU A 15 2.85 -20.12 -5.47
C GLU A 15 3.16 -18.64 -5.23
N MET A 16 2.66 -18.07 -4.11
CA MET A 16 2.95 -16.69 -3.73
C MET A 16 4.44 -16.48 -3.45
N ILE A 17 5.05 -17.37 -2.65
CA ILE A 17 6.48 -17.31 -2.33
C ILE A 17 7.31 -17.45 -3.62
N GLN A 18 6.95 -18.40 -4.49
CA GLN A 18 7.64 -18.59 -5.77
C GLN A 18 7.53 -17.34 -6.64
N GLY A 19 6.36 -16.71 -6.71
CA GLY A 19 6.19 -15.44 -7.42
C GLY A 19 7.04 -14.31 -6.85
N TRP A 20 7.27 -14.27 -5.54
CA TRP A 20 8.19 -13.30 -4.91
C TRP A 20 9.66 -13.59 -5.22
N ILE A 21 10.05 -14.86 -5.28
CA ILE A 21 11.39 -15.30 -5.69
C ILE A 21 11.64 -14.93 -7.15
N ASP A 22 10.74 -15.31 -8.06
CA ASP A 22 10.89 -15.11 -9.50
C ASP A 22 10.97 -13.61 -9.87
N SER A 23 10.23 -12.77 -9.15
CA SER A 23 10.25 -11.33 -9.33
C SER A 23 11.32 -10.59 -8.53
N ARG A 24 12.16 -11.32 -7.75
CA ARG A 24 13.16 -10.76 -6.82
C ARG A 24 12.58 -9.67 -5.93
N LYS A 25 11.40 -9.96 -5.37
CA LYS A 25 10.61 -8.98 -4.63
C LYS A 25 11.31 -8.64 -3.31
N LEU A 26 11.58 -7.35 -3.12
CA LEU A 26 12.07 -6.83 -1.85
C LEU A 26 10.99 -6.90 -0.78
N CYS A 27 11.40 -7.24 0.44
CA CYS A 27 10.57 -7.24 1.63
C CYS A 27 11.31 -6.58 2.78
N LYS A 28 10.53 -6.16 3.78
CA LYS A 28 11.09 -5.80 5.08
C LYS A 28 11.14 -7.06 5.94
N MET A 29 12.29 -7.31 6.54
CA MET A 29 12.48 -8.32 7.58
C MET A 29 12.72 -7.60 8.91
N ALA A 30 12.10 -8.04 9.98
CA ALA A 30 12.26 -7.47 11.31
C ALA A 30 12.37 -8.55 12.38
N ILE A 31 13.01 -8.21 13.50
CA ILE A 31 12.96 -9.03 14.71
C ILE A 31 11.77 -8.54 15.56
N PRO A 32 10.77 -9.39 15.85
CA PRO A 32 9.61 -9.00 16.64
C PRO A 32 9.99 -8.37 17.98
N ASN A 33 9.23 -7.34 18.39
CA ASN A 33 9.42 -6.60 19.64
C ASN A 33 10.77 -5.87 19.76
N THR A 34 11.37 -5.49 18.63
CA THR A 34 12.57 -4.65 18.57
C THR A 34 12.45 -3.63 17.45
N ASP A 35 13.31 -2.62 17.47
CA ASP A 35 13.41 -1.63 16.37
C ASP A 35 14.28 -2.13 15.20
N TYR A 36 14.79 -3.37 15.26
CA TYR A 36 15.66 -3.92 14.22
C TYR A 36 14.86 -4.38 13.01
N ALA A 37 15.08 -3.70 11.88
CA ALA A 37 14.50 -4.04 10.60
C ALA A 37 15.47 -3.80 9.44
N TRP A 38 15.31 -4.59 8.38
CA TRP A 38 16.13 -4.56 7.18
C TRP A 38 15.29 -4.75 5.94
N ILE A 39 15.83 -4.35 4.79
CA ILE A 39 15.30 -4.71 3.48
C ILE A 39 16.09 -5.91 2.97
N THR A 40 15.40 -6.96 2.58
CA THR A 40 15.97 -8.22 2.07
C THR A 40 15.05 -8.80 0.98
N MET A 41 15.33 -10.02 0.53
CA MET A 41 14.49 -10.80 -0.39
C MET A 41 14.60 -12.30 -0.11
N ILE A 42 13.60 -13.07 -0.53
CA ILE A 42 13.68 -14.53 -0.55
C ILE A 42 14.40 -14.95 -1.83
N LEU A 43 15.43 -15.78 -1.67
CA LEU A 43 16.29 -16.29 -2.72
C LEU A 43 15.79 -17.60 -3.32
N GLY A 44 15.10 -18.42 -2.53
CA GLY A 44 14.64 -19.74 -2.97
C GLY A 44 13.93 -20.54 -1.88
N ILE A 45 13.37 -21.68 -2.28
CA ILE A 45 12.85 -22.73 -1.39
C ILE A 45 13.78 -23.93 -1.52
N GLU A 46 14.34 -24.38 -0.40
CA GLU A 46 15.21 -25.54 -0.32
C GLU A 46 14.41 -26.77 0.13
N THR A 47 14.43 -27.83 -0.67
CA THR A 47 13.59 -29.04 -0.50
C THR A 47 14.40 -30.32 -0.25
N THR A 48 15.72 -30.24 -0.20
CA THR A 48 16.60 -31.41 0.01
C THR A 48 16.57 -31.98 1.45
N GLY A 49 15.93 -31.28 2.39
CA GLY A 49 15.81 -31.67 3.79
C GLY A 49 14.51 -32.41 4.14
N PRO A 50 14.33 -32.81 5.42
CA PRO A 50 13.11 -33.46 5.89
C PRO A 50 11.87 -32.56 5.84
N SER A 51 12.08 -31.25 5.75
CA SER A 51 11.01 -30.26 5.57
C SER A 51 11.53 -29.12 4.68
N PRO A 52 10.68 -28.53 3.85
CA PRO A 52 11.06 -27.39 3.01
C PRO A 52 11.46 -26.19 3.89
N THR A 53 12.47 -25.46 3.44
CA THR A 53 13.00 -24.27 4.14
C THR A 53 13.12 -23.09 3.18
N LEU A 54 13.09 -21.87 3.70
CA LEU A 54 13.31 -20.67 2.90
C LEU A 54 14.77 -20.23 2.99
N MET A 55 15.30 -19.82 1.84
CA MET A 55 16.60 -19.18 1.73
C MET A 55 16.38 -17.68 1.55
N VAL A 56 16.94 -16.86 2.44
CA VAL A 56 16.74 -15.41 2.48
C VAL A 56 18.09 -14.71 2.39
N ASP A 57 18.15 -13.60 1.66
CA ASP A 57 19.38 -12.80 1.53
C ASP A 57 19.85 -12.28 2.89
N GLN A 58 21.13 -12.46 3.20
CA GLN A 58 21.68 -11.98 4.45
C GLN A 58 22.03 -10.49 4.35
N VAL A 59 21.58 -9.74 5.35
CA VAL A 59 21.79 -8.31 5.47
C VAL A 59 22.91 -8.00 6.47
N LYS A 60 23.73 -7.00 6.15
CA LYS A 60 24.86 -6.61 7.01
C LYS A 60 24.37 -6.18 8.40
N GLY A 61 25.08 -6.62 9.43
CA GLY A 61 24.86 -6.19 10.81
C GLY A 61 23.85 -7.05 11.57
N ILE A 62 23.31 -8.11 10.93
CA ILE A 62 22.38 -9.02 11.59
C ILE A 62 23.11 -10.06 12.46
N GLU A 63 24.35 -10.42 12.13
CA GLU A 63 25.10 -11.54 12.69
C GLU A 63 25.23 -11.48 14.21
N GLY A 64 25.50 -10.28 14.74
CA GLY A 64 25.62 -10.04 16.19
C GLY A 64 24.29 -10.03 16.93
N LEU A 65 23.17 -9.92 16.21
CA LEU A 65 21.82 -9.86 16.77
C LEU A 65 21.13 -11.23 16.72
N LEU A 66 21.46 -12.07 15.74
CA LEU A 66 20.85 -13.40 15.59
C LEU A 66 21.03 -14.24 16.85
N SER A 67 22.22 -14.24 17.45
CA SER A 67 22.48 -15.02 18.68
C SER A 67 21.71 -14.54 19.91
N ARG A 68 21.27 -13.27 19.94
CA ARG A 68 20.62 -12.64 21.09
C ARG A 68 19.10 -12.69 21.01
N TYR A 69 18.52 -12.56 19.82
CA TYR A 69 17.10 -12.26 19.67
C TYR A 69 16.29 -13.28 18.84
N VAL A 70 16.94 -14.23 18.14
CA VAL A 70 16.26 -15.18 17.22
C VAL A 70 15.24 -16.09 17.89
N LYS A 71 15.25 -16.24 19.22
CA LYS A 71 14.19 -16.98 19.93
C LYS A 71 12.79 -16.47 19.61
N ASN A 72 12.66 -15.20 19.24
CA ASN A 72 11.39 -14.57 18.90
C ASN A 72 10.99 -14.74 17.42
N GLY A 73 11.77 -15.45 16.62
CA GLY A 73 11.55 -15.58 15.18
C GLY A 73 11.91 -14.33 14.38
N LEU A 74 11.54 -14.36 13.11
CA LEU A 74 11.71 -13.29 12.14
C LEU A 74 10.33 -12.99 11.53
N HIS A 75 10.04 -11.70 11.39
CA HIS A 75 8.82 -11.20 10.77
C HIS A 75 9.14 -10.64 9.39
N PHE A 76 8.34 -10.98 8.39
CA PHE A 76 8.51 -10.54 7.02
C PHE A 76 7.28 -9.80 6.51
N ASP A 77 7.48 -8.60 5.95
CA ASP A 77 6.47 -7.73 5.34
C ASP A 77 6.71 -7.61 3.83
N PHE A 78 5.73 -7.99 3.02
CA PHE A 78 5.70 -7.86 1.56
C PHE A 78 4.57 -6.94 1.13
N LEU A 79 4.86 -6.00 0.23
CA LEU A 79 3.85 -5.16 -0.41
C LEU A 79 3.52 -5.69 -1.80
N GLU A 80 2.31 -6.19 -2.04
CA GLU A 80 1.84 -6.58 -3.39
C GLU A 80 1.64 -5.37 -4.31
N LYS A 81 1.48 -5.63 -5.61
CA LYS A 81 1.34 -4.59 -6.66
C LYS A 81 0.19 -3.62 -6.37
N ASP A 82 -0.86 -4.08 -5.71
CA ASP A 82 -2.04 -3.26 -5.36
C ASP A 82 -1.92 -2.60 -3.97
N GLY A 83 -0.71 -2.61 -3.38
CA GLY A 83 -0.44 -2.05 -2.07
C GLY A 83 -1.06 -2.84 -0.92
N ILE A 84 -1.27 -4.15 -1.14
CA ILE A 84 -1.77 -5.10 -0.14
C ILE A 84 -0.58 -5.61 0.66
N LEU A 85 -0.67 -5.51 1.99
CA LEU A 85 0.37 -6.01 2.87
C LEU A 85 0.16 -7.51 3.09
N CYS A 86 1.15 -8.30 2.72
CA CYS A 86 1.25 -9.70 3.08
C CYS A 86 2.38 -9.85 4.11
N TRP A 87 2.18 -10.64 5.14
CA TRP A 87 3.22 -10.88 6.13
C TRP A 87 3.19 -12.30 6.65
N PHE A 88 4.31 -12.75 7.20
CA PHE A 88 4.41 -14.01 7.92
C PHE A 88 5.52 -13.94 8.95
N GLU A 89 5.47 -14.87 9.91
CA GLU A 89 6.54 -15.10 10.87
C GLU A 89 7.15 -16.47 10.65
N THR A 90 8.45 -16.57 10.85
CA THR A 90 9.19 -17.83 10.70
C THR A 90 10.35 -17.88 11.68
N ARG A 91 10.85 -19.08 11.98
CA ARG A 91 12.04 -19.26 12.81
C ARG A 91 13.29 -19.37 11.95
N LEU A 92 14.37 -18.76 12.42
CA LEU A 92 15.68 -18.98 11.85
C LEU A 92 16.17 -20.39 12.22
N ILE A 93 16.61 -21.14 11.22
CA ILE A 93 17.25 -22.45 11.38
C ILE A 93 18.76 -22.25 11.41
N ARG A 94 19.32 -21.59 10.39
CA ARG A 94 20.78 -21.40 10.22
C ARG A 94 21.09 -20.06 9.54
N SER A 95 22.31 -19.59 9.74
CA SER A 95 22.86 -18.42 9.06
C SER A 95 24.24 -18.75 8.49
N TRP A 96 24.45 -18.36 7.25
CA TRP A 96 25.74 -18.38 6.53
C TRP A 96 26.03 -16.99 5.99
N PRO A 97 27.30 -16.64 5.63
CA PRO A 97 27.73 -15.28 5.27
C PRO A 97 26.99 -14.53 4.16
N ARG A 98 26.06 -15.18 3.45
CA ARG A 98 25.24 -14.57 2.40
C ARG A 98 23.78 -15.00 2.45
N THR A 99 23.41 -15.88 3.37
CA THR A 99 22.08 -16.50 3.34
C THR A 99 21.63 -16.89 4.73
N LEU A 100 20.38 -16.56 5.03
CA LEU A 100 19.65 -17.06 6.18
C LEU A 100 18.76 -18.20 5.72
N GLN A 101 18.75 -19.29 6.49
CA GLN A 101 17.81 -20.39 6.32
C GLN A 101 16.74 -20.29 7.40
N THR A 102 15.48 -20.22 7.00
CA THR A 102 14.35 -20.20 7.92
C THR A 102 13.42 -21.37 7.66
N GLU A 103 12.55 -21.66 8.62
CA GLU A 103 11.41 -22.54 8.40
C GLU A 103 10.54 -21.97 7.26
N LEU A 104 9.87 -22.85 6.52
CA LEU A 104 8.77 -22.42 5.67
C LEU A 104 7.61 -21.98 6.58
N PRO A 105 7.00 -20.79 6.38
CA PRO A 105 5.85 -20.40 7.18
C PRO A 105 4.68 -21.36 6.96
N GLU A 106 3.85 -21.55 7.99
CA GLU A 106 2.60 -22.31 7.86
C GLU A 106 1.54 -21.50 7.10
N TYR A 107 1.54 -20.18 7.31
CA TYR A 107 0.57 -19.26 6.73
C TYR A 107 1.25 -17.96 6.29
N ILE A 108 0.77 -17.39 5.19
CA ILE A 108 0.95 -15.98 4.84
C ILE A 108 -0.34 -15.25 5.16
N TYR A 109 -0.26 -14.23 6.00
CA TYR A 109 -1.38 -13.36 6.30
C TYR A 109 -1.47 -12.24 5.29
N ARG A 110 -2.58 -12.18 4.56
CA ARG A 110 -2.88 -11.13 3.59
C ARG A 110 -3.84 -10.12 4.17
N MET A 111 -3.42 -8.88 4.32
CA MET A 111 -4.19 -7.81 4.94
C MET A 111 -4.66 -6.80 3.88
N GLN A 112 -5.92 -6.95 3.45
CA GLN A 112 -6.57 -5.98 2.57
C GLN A 112 -7.17 -4.83 3.38
N ARG A 113 -6.39 -3.77 3.60
CA ARG A 113 -6.82 -2.60 4.40
C ARG A 113 -7.82 -1.68 3.68
N ARG A 114 -7.91 -1.76 2.35
CA ARG A 114 -8.76 -0.86 1.55
C ARG A 114 -10.07 -1.53 1.19
N LYS A 115 -11.18 -0.97 1.67
CA LYS A 115 -12.54 -1.35 1.25
C LYS A 115 -12.82 -1.01 -0.22
N TYR A 116 -12.19 0.05 -0.72
CA TYR A 116 -12.41 0.58 -2.07
C TYR A 116 -11.10 0.62 -2.85
N VAL A 117 -11.18 0.22 -4.12
CA VAL A 117 -10.05 0.32 -5.04
C VAL A 117 -9.76 1.78 -5.35
N ARG A 118 -8.47 2.10 -5.52
CA ARG A 118 -8.01 3.40 -5.99
C ARG A 118 -7.49 3.31 -7.40
N ILE A 119 -7.68 4.37 -8.17
CA ILE A 119 -7.06 4.53 -9.48
C ILE A 119 -6.14 5.73 -9.46
N GLY A 120 -4.99 5.59 -10.13
CA GLY A 120 -4.08 6.70 -10.37
C GLY A 120 -4.79 7.78 -11.20
N ALA A 121 -4.63 9.03 -10.80
CA ALA A 121 -5.27 10.12 -11.48
C ALA A 121 -4.62 10.40 -12.84
N ARG A 122 -5.44 10.79 -13.81
CA ARG A 122 -4.95 11.22 -15.13
C ARG A 122 -4.37 12.63 -15.02
N SER A 123 -3.44 12.97 -15.91
CA SER A 123 -2.93 14.35 -16.00
C SER A 123 -4.06 15.36 -16.14
N GLY A 124 -4.01 16.43 -15.35
CA GLY A 124 -5.06 17.45 -15.29
C GLY A 124 -6.25 17.12 -14.38
N THR A 125 -6.22 16.00 -13.66
CA THR A 125 -7.20 15.76 -12.58
C THR A 125 -6.89 16.67 -11.41
N GLU A 126 -7.88 17.42 -10.96
CA GLU A 126 -7.74 18.43 -9.90
C GLU A 126 -8.72 18.19 -8.76
N VAL A 127 -8.31 18.59 -7.56
CA VAL A 127 -9.21 18.78 -6.43
C VAL A 127 -9.30 20.27 -6.12
N LEU A 128 -10.52 20.75 -5.94
CA LEU A 128 -10.78 22.13 -5.55
C LEU A 128 -11.61 22.18 -4.27
N PHE A 129 -11.26 23.10 -3.38
CA PHE A 129 -12.02 23.39 -2.18
C PHE A 129 -11.62 24.76 -1.60
N GLN A 130 -12.44 25.27 -0.69
CA GLN A 130 -12.15 26.50 0.04
C GLN A 130 -11.71 26.15 1.46
N LYS A 131 -10.62 26.76 1.93
CA LYS A 131 -10.22 26.68 3.34
C LYS A 131 -11.08 27.60 4.21
N ASN A 132 -11.10 27.36 5.52
CA ASN A 132 -11.80 28.20 6.50
C ASN A 132 -11.42 29.68 6.46
N ASN A 133 -10.18 30.00 6.04
CA ASN A 133 -9.71 31.38 5.87
C ASN A 133 -10.15 32.01 4.53
N GLY A 134 -11.04 31.36 3.78
CA GLY A 134 -11.56 31.82 2.50
C GLY A 134 -10.65 31.54 1.30
N THR A 135 -9.44 31.02 1.50
CA THR A 135 -8.49 30.74 0.41
C THR A 135 -8.97 29.55 -0.44
N MET A 136 -9.09 29.76 -1.75
CA MET A 136 -9.33 28.68 -2.70
C MET A 136 -8.05 27.87 -2.92
N VAL A 137 -8.20 26.55 -2.88
CA VAL A 137 -7.13 25.60 -3.13
C VAL A 137 -7.49 24.85 -4.39
N SER A 138 -6.56 24.80 -5.35
CA SER A 138 -6.57 23.85 -6.46
C SER A 138 -5.29 23.04 -6.42
N ALA A 139 -5.41 21.72 -6.55
CA ALA A 139 -4.28 20.81 -6.46
C ALA A 139 -4.41 19.63 -7.40
N ASN A 140 -3.28 19.19 -7.96
CA ASN A 140 -3.24 17.99 -8.78
C ASN A 140 -3.49 16.74 -7.95
N VAL A 141 -4.43 15.92 -8.39
CA VAL A 141 -4.76 14.65 -7.74
C VAL A 141 -3.71 13.60 -8.11
N LYS A 142 -3.31 12.80 -7.13
CA LYS A 142 -2.41 11.66 -7.30
C LYS A 142 -3.20 10.37 -7.53
N ASP A 143 -4.14 10.07 -6.65
CA ASP A 143 -5.05 8.94 -6.76
C ASP A 143 -6.39 9.24 -6.07
N TYR A 144 -7.42 8.51 -6.47
CA TYR A 144 -8.75 8.61 -5.87
C TYR A 144 -9.48 7.27 -5.89
N GLY A 145 -10.46 7.14 -5.02
CA GLY A 145 -11.40 6.03 -4.96
C GLY A 145 -12.66 6.42 -4.19
N LEU A 146 -13.59 5.49 -4.03
CA LEU A 146 -14.85 5.76 -3.32
C LEU A 146 -14.67 6.12 -1.83
N GLY A 147 -13.52 5.81 -1.24
CA GLY A 147 -13.24 6.13 0.16
C GLY A 147 -12.45 7.42 0.37
N GLY A 148 -12.00 8.09 -0.69
CA GLY A 148 -11.16 9.28 -0.53
C GLY A 148 -10.23 9.58 -1.70
N ILE A 149 -9.46 10.65 -1.51
CA ILE A 149 -8.55 11.22 -2.50
C ILE A 149 -7.18 11.46 -1.89
N SER A 150 -6.14 11.40 -2.72
CA SER A 150 -4.82 11.94 -2.40
C SER A 150 -4.38 12.92 -3.47
N PHE A 151 -3.77 14.02 -3.05
CA PHE A 151 -3.35 15.09 -3.96
C PHE A 151 -2.03 15.71 -3.51
N PHE A 152 -1.34 16.31 -4.47
CA PHE A 152 -0.10 17.03 -4.24
C PHE A 152 -0.41 18.42 -3.70
N THR A 153 0.16 18.73 -2.55
CA THR A 153 -0.13 19.99 -1.86
C THR A 153 0.63 21.13 -2.51
N PRO A 154 0.01 22.31 -2.70
CA PRO A 154 0.73 23.51 -3.10
C PRO A 154 1.85 23.87 -2.09
N PRO A 155 2.83 24.69 -2.48
CA PRO A 155 3.82 25.23 -1.56
C PRO A 155 3.15 25.96 -0.39
N PHE A 156 3.72 25.82 0.82
CA PHE A 156 3.21 26.44 2.06
C PHE A 156 1.78 26.05 2.45
N PHE A 157 1.21 25.05 1.79
CA PHE A 157 -0.08 24.49 2.15
C PHE A 157 0.05 23.66 3.43
N ASN A 158 -0.90 23.85 4.34
CA ASN A 158 -1.01 23.03 5.54
C ASN A 158 -2.48 22.77 5.86
N LEU A 159 -2.78 21.54 6.21
CA LEU A 159 -4.01 21.12 6.88
C LEU A 159 -3.62 20.22 8.04
N ASN A 160 -4.41 20.26 9.12
CA ASN A 160 -4.16 19.40 10.26
C ASN A 160 -4.74 18.01 9.99
N VAL A 161 -4.11 16.98 10.55
CA VAL A 161 -4.71 15.65 10.59
C VAL A 161 -6.02 15.73 11.38
N ASP A 162 -7.03 15.00 10.91
CA ASP A 162 -8.42 15.01 11.36
C ASP A 162 -9.22 16.30 11.11
N GLU A 163 -8.62 17.30 10.45
CA GLU A 163 -9.35 18.49 9.98
C GLU A 163 -10.45 18.09 8.99
N LEU A 164 -11.65 18.65 9.18
CA LEU A 164 -12.76 18.50 8.27
C LEU A 164 -12.68 19.56 7.17
N VAL A 165 -12.87 19.13 5.93
CA VAL A 165 -12.90 19.99 4.75
C VAL A 165 -14.20 19.76 4.02
N SER A 166 -14.97 20.83 3.85
CA SER A 166 -16.29 20.80 3.24
C SER A 166 -16.25 21.20 1.77
N GLU A 167 -17.27 20.80 1.01
CA GLU A 167 -17.51 21.21 -0.37
C GLU A 167 -16.29 21.01 -1.28
N ILE A 168 -15.73 19.80 -1.22
CA ILE A 168 -14.65 19.41 -2.12
C ILE A 168 -15.24 19.06 -3.48
N GLU A 169 -14.60 19.54 -4.53
CA GLU A 169 -14.91 19.18 -5.91
C GLU A 169 -13.73 18.41 -6.51
N LEU A 170 -13.98 17.17 -6.92
CA LEU A 170 -13.05 16.38 -7.72
C LEU A 170 -13.38 16.59 -9.20
N ARG A 171 -12.41 17.08 -9.95
CA ARG A 171 -12.52 17.39 -11.37
C ARG A 171 -11.64 16.47 -12.19
N ILE A 172 -12.24 15.69 -13.08
CA ILE A 172 -11.52 14.67 -13.84
C ILE A 172 -11.68 14.94 -15.35
N PRO A 173 -10.58 15.19 -16.08
CA PRO A 173 -10.67 15.44 -17.51
C PRO A 173 -10.97 14.16 -18.30
N HIS A 174 -11.79 14.32 -19.34
CA HIS A 174 -12.06 13.29 -20.35
C HIS A 174 -12.07 13.89 -21.76
N GLU A 175 -12.16 13.05 -22.80
CA GLU A 175 -12.02 13.46 -24.21
C GLU A 175 -12.98 14.57 -24.68
N LYS A 176 -14.09 14.79 -23.97
CA LYS A 176 -15.16 15.71 -24.36
C LYS A 176 -15.44 16.79 -23.32
N GLY A 177 -14.64 16.89 -22.26
CA GLY A 177 -14.93 17.81 -21.16
C GLY A 177 -14.31 17.39 -19.83
N LEU A 178 -15.00 17.77 -18.76
CA LEU A 178 -14.59 17.56 -17.39
C LEU A 178 -15.75 16.91 -16.63
N ASP A 179 -15.49 15.80 -15.96
CA ASP A 179 -16.42 15.23 -14.98
C ASP A 179 -16.21 15.92 -13.64
N HIS A 180 -17.30 16.23 -12.95
CA HIS A 180 -17.30 16.92 -11.67
C HIS A 180 -17.99 16.05 -10.63
N PHE A 181 -17.31 15.77 -9.53
CA PHE A 181 -17.87 15.02 -8.40
C PHE A 181 -17.83 15.89 -7.15
N ARG A 182 -19.00 16.08 -6.53
CA ARG A 182 -19.13 16.89 -5.32
C ARG A 182 -19.06 16.00 -4.09
N ILE A 183 -18.14 16.35 -3.20
CA ILE A 183 -17.92 15.66 -1.92
C ILE A 183 -18.20 16.68 -0.80
N PRO A 184 -19.40 16.63 -0.18
CA PRO A 184 -19.81 17.60 0.83
C PRO A 184 -18.88 17.67 2.04
N LEU A 185 -18.35 16.52 2.48
CA LEU A 185 -17.51 16.48 3.67
C LEU A 185 -16.40 15.43 3.56
N SER A 186 -15.18 15.86 3.82
CA SER A 186 -14.00 15.00 3.91
C SER A 186 -13.20 15.27 5.17
N ARG A 187 -12.38 14.30 5.58
CA ARG A 187 -11.47 14.40 6.71
C ARG A 187 -10.04 14.17 6.27
N VAL A 188 -9.13 15.03 6.68
CA VAL A 188 -7.68 14.82 6.45
C VAL A 188 -7.23 13.63 7.29
N LYS A 189 -6.75 12.56 6.65
CA LYS A 189 -6.23 11.38 7.35
C LYS A 189 -4.72 11.41 7.51
N ARG A 190 -4.03 12.07 6.57
CA ARG A 190 -2.58 12.10 6.56
C ARG A 190 -2.06 13.29 5.77
N PHE A 191 -0.95 13.83 6.25
CA PHE A 191 -0.16 14.85 5.57
C PHE A 191 1.31 14.43 5.59
N GLU A 192 1.93 14.29 4.42
CA GLU A 192 3.34 13.91 4.26
C GLU A 192 4.07 15.04 3.56
N LYS A 193 5.05 15.67 4.23
CA LYS A 193 5.94 16.63 3.58
C LYS A 193 7.03 15.87 2.83
N THR A 194 7.20 16.18 1.55
CA THR A 194 8.41 15.83 0.81
C THR A 194 9.44 16.94 1.03
N GLY A 195 10.73 16.61 1.00
CA GLY A 195 11.83 17.52 1.39
C GLY A 195 11.92 18.86 0.64
N GLU A 196 11.15 19.04 -0.44
CA GLU A 196 11.14 20.24 -1.29
C GLU A 196 9.93 21.18 -1.05
N GLY A 197 9.21 21.01 0.06
CA GLY A 197 8.05 21.86 0.40
C GLY A 197 6.76 21.49 -0.35
N LEU A 198 6.84 20.57 -1.30
CA LEU A 198 5.72 19.80 -1.80
C LEU A 198 5.33 18.72 -0.79
N GLY A 199 4.08 18.32 -0.78
CA GLY A 199 3.59 17.29 0.13
C GLY A 199 2.47 16.48 -0.50
N ILE A 200 2.07 15.42 0.17
CA ILE A 200 0.90 14.63 -0.18
C ILE A 200 -0.10 14.78 0.96
N CYS A 201 -1.30 15.26 0.63
CA CYS A 201 -2.43 15.26 1.53
C CYS A 201 -3.37 14.12 1.14
N VAL A 202 -3.82 13.35 2.13
CA VAL A 202 -4.79 12.26 1.95
C VAL A 202 -6.04 12.61 2.73
N MET A 203 -7.17 12.62 2.03
CA MET A 203 -8.49 12.85 2.60
C MET A 203 -9.37 11.62 2.45
N GLU A 204 -10.13 11.31 3.50
CA GLU A 204 -11.21 10.32 3.50
C GLU A 204 -12.53 11.05 3.26
N PHE A 205 -13.39 10.48 2.43
CA PHE A 205 -14.75 10.98 2.26
C PHE A 205 -15.59 10.57 3.47
N VAL A 206 -16.06 11.56 4.22
CA VAL A 206 -16.95 11.35 5.36
C VAL A 206 -18.38 11.28 4.88
N GLU A 207 -18.74 12.17 3.95
CA GLU A 207 -20.03 12.20 3.29
C GLU A 207 -19.82 12.21 1.77
N LEU A 208 -20.47 11.26 1.10
CA LEU A 208 -20.56 11.20 -0.35
C LEU A 208 -21.98 10.78 -0.71
N PRO A 209 -22.81 11.67 -1.28
CA PRO A 209 -24.18 11.35 -1.65
C PRO A 209 -24.22 10.09 -2.51
N GLU A 210 -25.21 9.20 -2.31
CA GLU A 210 -25.25 7.92 -3.05
C GLU A 210 -25.27 8.13 -4.57
N THR A 211 -25.89 9.21 -5.06
CA THR A 211 -25.85 9.58 -6.49
C THR A 211 -24.43 9.89 -6.99
N GLU A 212 -23.67 10.68 -6.24
CA GLU A 212 -22.27 11.03 -6.55
C GLU A 212 -21.37 9.79 -6.43
N LYS A 213 -21.62 8.97 -5.41
CA LYS A 213 -20.92 7.71 -5.16
C LYS A 213 -21.13 6.70 -6.28
N GLU A 214 -22.36 6.54 -6.76
CA GLU A 214 -22.67 5.66 -7.90
C GLU A 214 -22.02 6.18 -9.19
N GLN A 215 -22.08 7.48 -9.44
CA GLN A 215 -21.42 8.07 -10.62
C GLN A 215 -19.91 7.87 -10.58
N LEU A 216 -19.28 8.17 -9.43
CA LEU A 216 -17.84 7.98 -9.23
C LEU A 216 -17.46 6.50 -9.33
N TRP A 217 -18.29 5.59 -8.82
CA TRP A 217 -18.07 4.14 -8.93
C TRP A 217 -18.06 3.69 -10.39
N HIS A 218 -19.08 4.08 -11.16
CA HIS A 218 -19.15 3.75 -12.59
C HIS A 218 -17.96 4.30 -13.36
N TYR A 219 -17.53 5.54 -13.03
CA TYR A 219 -16.35 6.15 -13.62
C TYR A 219 -15.09 5.32 -13.32
N ILE A 220 -14.84 5.02 -12.04
CA ILE A 220 -13.67 4.23 -11.61
C ILE A 220 -13.65 2.87 -12.31
N PHE A 221 -14.79 2.19 -12.40
CA PHE A 221 -14.89 0.90 -13.05
C PHE A 221 -14.57 0.97 -14.55
N LYS A 222 -15.08 1.99 -15.24
CA LYS A 222 -14.78 2.23 -16.67
C LYS A 222 -13.29 2.47 -16.90
N GLU A 223 -12.66 3.27 -16.03
CA GLU A 223 -11.23 3.53 -16.09
C GLU A 223 -10.39 2.27 -15.87
N GLN A 224 -10.72 1.47 -14.86
CA GLN A 224 -10.06 0.19 -14.62
C GLN A 224 -10.14 -0.73 -15.84
N ARG A 225 -11.34 -0.86 -16.43
CA ARG A 225 -11.55 -1.69 -17.62
C ARG A 225 -10.74 -1.19 -18.81
N SER A 226 -10.60 0.12 -18.96
CA SER A 226 -9.75 0.74 -19.99
C SER A 226 -8.26 0.41 -19.79
N LEU A 227 -7.77 0.51 -18.55
CA LEU A 227 -6.38 0.19 -18.20
C LEU A 227 -6.04 -1.29 -18.42
N LEU A 228 -6.96 -2.19 -18.07
CA LEU A 228 -6.80 -3.64 -18.32
C LEU A 228 -6.68 -3.95 -19.82
N ARG A 229 -7.51 -3.32 -20.66
CA ARG A 229 -7.43 -3.47 -22.12
C ARG A 229 -6.10 -2.98 -22.70
N ARG A 230 -5.52 -1.90 -22.17
CA ARG A 230 -4.25 -1.33 -22.64
C ARG A 230 -3.03 -2.14 -22.21
N THR A 231 -3.10 -2.82 -21.07
CA THR A 231 -1.98 -3.59 -20.51
C THR A 231 -1.95 -5.05 -20.96
N GLY A 232 -2.88 -5.48 -21.81
CA GLY A 232 -2.90 -6.82 -22.40
C GLY A 232 -3.18 -7.96 -21.40
N LYS A 233 -3.72 -7.65 -20.21
CA LYS A 233 -4.14 -8.64 -19.21
C LYS A 233 -5.62 -8.99 -19.38
N ILE A 234 -5.98 -9.50 -20.56
CA ILE A 234 -7.23 -10.22 -20.80
C ILE A 234 -6.86 -11.59 -21.36
#